data_AF-A0A7S3XHA5-F1
#
_entry.id   AF-A0A7S3XHA5-F1
#
_cell.length_a   1.000
_cell.length_b   1.000
_cell.length_c   1.000
_cell.angle_alpha   90.00
_cell.angle_beta   90.00
_cell.angle_gamma   90.00
#
_symmetry.space_group_name_H-M   'P 1'
#
loop_
_entity.id
_entity.type
_entity.pdbx_description
1 polymer ?
#
loop_
_entity_poly.entity_id
_entity_poly.type
_entity_poly.pdbx_seq_one_letter_code
_entity_poly.pdbx_strand_id
1 'polypeptide(L)'
;PQLPPPLPIVGAQPQGVVRMTAAVIRIQHALDPQGHETEDDYLDVLDDMELGCSKHGRILSSYIVRPKDAGMVVGAEPGDVFIQLGTVGEAQAAVDNMAPRKY
;
A
#
# COMPACT_ATOMS: atom_id res chain seq x y z
N PRO A 1 -0.82 14.18 -59.50
CA PRO A 1 -0.84 14.52 -58.05
C PRO A 1 -1.35 13.32 -57.23
N GLN A 2 -0.43 12.50 -56.74
CA GLN A 2 -0.72 11.31 -55.93
C GLN A 2 -0.30 11.61 -54.49
N LEU A 3 -1.25 11.54 -53.55
CA LEU A 3 -0.98 11.65 -52.12
C LEU A 3 -0.05 10.51 -51.66
N PRO A 4 0.86 10.76 -50.70
CA PRO A 4 1.69 9.70 -50.13
C PRO A 4 0.83 8.68 -49.34
N PRO A 5 1.24 7.41 -49.30
CA PRO A 5 0.52 6.36 -48.58
C PRO A 5 0.53 6.62 -47.06
N PRO A 6 -0.53 6.21 -46.34
CA PRO A 6 -0.57 6.34 -44.88
C PRO A 6 0.50 5.45 -44.24
N LEU A 7 1.22 6.01 -43.26
CA LEU A 7 2.19 5.27 -42.46
C LEU A 7 1.50 4.10 -41.71
N PRO A 8 2.19 2.97 -41.49
CA PRO A 8 1.67 1.92 -40.63
C PRO A 8 1.56 2.47 -39.20
N ILE A 9 0.37 2.36 -38.61
CA ILE A 9 0.12 2.69 -37.20
C ILE A 9 0.96 1.71 -36.37
N VAL A 10 2.14 2.15 -35.96
CA VAL A 10 3.01 1.43 -35.02
C VAL A 10 2.28 1.37 -33.68
N GLY A 11 2.01 0.15 -33.23
CA GLY A 11 1.73 -0.18 -31.83
C GLY A 11 0.46 0.43 -31.25
N ALA A 12 -0.65 -0.30 -31.36
CA ALA A 12 -1.65 -0.27 -30.30
C ALA A 12 -0.99 -0.81 -29.02
N GLN A 13 -0.31 0.06 -28.26
CA GLN A 13 -0.01 -0.24 -26.87
C GLN A 13 -1.36 -0.28 -26.15
N PRO A 14 -1.74 -1.38 -25.47
CA PRO A 14 -2.99 -1.42 -24.73
C PRO A 14 -2.99 -0.27 -23.74
N GLN A 15 -3.97 0.63 -23.90
CA GLN A 15 -4.18 1.77 -23.04
C GLN A 15 -4.20 1.32 -21.59
N GLY A 16 -3.31 1.90 -20.77
CA GLY A 16 -3.49 1.96 -19.32
C GLY A 16 -3.59 0.61 -18.62
N VAL A 17 -2.63 -0.30 -18.84
CA VAL A 17 -2.31 -1.24 -17.76
C VAL A 17 -1.70 -0.39 -16.66
N VAL A 18 -2.54 0.08 -15.73
CA VAL A 18 -2.08 0.60 -14.44
C VAL A 18 -1.42 -0.60 -13.76
N ARG A 19 -0.14 -0.81 -14.06
CA ARG A 19 0.71 -1.64 -13.22
C ARG A 19 0.75 -0.88 -11.91
N MET A 20 -0.01 -1.33 -10.92
CA MET A 20 0.30 -1.00 -9.53
C MET A 20 1.76 -1.41 -9.34
N THR A 21 2.68 -0.44 -9.39
CA THR A 21 4.11 -0.69 -9.20
C THR A 21 4.44 -0.82 -7.71
N ALA A 22 3.50 -0.42 -6.85
CA ALA A 22 3.61 -0.49 -5.42
C ALA A 22 2.63 -1.54 -4.90
N ALA A 23 3.16 -2.68 -4.46
CA ALA A 23 2.45 -3.64 -3.62
C ALA A 23 2.41 -3.13 -2.17
N VAL A 24 2.04 -1.86 -1.97
CA VAL A 24 2.04 -1.19 -0.67
C VAL A 24 0.61 -0.97 -0.22
N ILE A 25 0.28 -1.50 0.94
CA ILE A 25 -0.99 -1.31 1.62
C ILE A 25 -0.81 -0.20 2.63
N ARG A 26 -1.75 0.76 2.66
CA ARG A 26 -1.87 1.74 3.73
C ARG A 26 -3.10 1.40 4.56
N ILE A 27 -2.90 1.19 5.85
CA ILE A 27 -3.95 1.03 6.85
C ILE A 27 -4.03 2.36 7.60
N GLN A 28 -5.13 3.06 7.43
CA GLN A 28 -5.34 4.36 8.06
C GLN A 28 -5.82 4.18 9.50
N HIS A 29 -5.27 4.99 10.42
CA HIS A 29 -5.65 4.98 11.84
C HIS A 29 -5.63 3.58 12.47
N ALA A 30 -4.59 2.80 12.21
CA ALA A 30 -4.40 1.49 12.86
C ALA A 30 -4.14 1.64 14.37
N LEU A 31 -3.60 2.80 14.75
CA LEU A 31 -3.36 3.20 16.13
C LEU A 31 -4.06 4.55 16.40
N ASP A 32 -4.59 4.73 17.61
CA ASP A 32 -5.30 5.97 17.94
C ASP A 32 -4.30 7.14 18.04
N PRO A 33 -4.52 8.23 17.27
CA PRO A 33 -3.62 9.37 17.25
C PRO A 33 -3.69 10.24 18.52
N GLN A 34 -4.50 9.91 19.54
CA GLN A 34 -4.61 10.65 20.80
C GLN A 34 -3.31 10.70 21.63
N GLY A 35 -2.26 10.03 21.19
CA GLY A 35 -0.88 10.37 21.58
C GLY A 35 -0.46 9.90 22.97
N HIS A 36 -1.20 8.95 23.54
CA HIS A 36 -0.84 8.25 24.78
C HIS A 36 -0.10 6.92 24.53
N GLU A 37 0.08 6.56 23.26
CA GLU A 37 0.70 5.31 22.84
C GLU A 37 2.23 5.35 23.06
N THR A 38 2.77 4.30 23.66
CA THR A 38 4.20 4.10 23.88
C THR A 38 4.85 3.43 22.68
N GLU A 39 6.19 3.45 22.61
CA GLU A 39 6.91 2.83 21.48
C GLU A 39 6.60 1.33 21.34
N ASP A 40 6.40 0.63 22.46
CA ASP A 40 5.96 -0.76 22.48
C ASP A 40 4.57 -0.94 21.83
N ASP A 41 3.60 -0.04 22.06
CA ASP A 41 2.27 -0.13 21.43
C ASP A 41 2.34 -0.02 19.90
N TYR A 42 3.20 0.86 19.38
CA TYR A 42 3.44 0.95 17.92
C TYR A 42 4.09 -0.32 17.36
N LEU A 43 5.00 -0.95 18.11
CA LEU A 43 5.67 -2.18 17.70
C LEU A 43 4.71 -3.38 17.73
N ASP A 44 3.87 -3.49 18.77
CA ASP A 44 2.87 -4.54 18.89
C ASP A 44 1.83 -4.47 17.76
N VAL A 45 1.35 -3.27 17.43
CA VAL A 45 0.42 -3.10 16.29
C VAL A 45 1.12 -3.36 14.96
N LEU A 46 2.36 -2.92 14.79
CA LEU A 46 3.13 -3.23 13.58
C LEU A 46 3.32 -4.74 13.41
N ASP A 47 3.64 -5.46 14.49
CA ASP A 47 3.82 -6.92 14.50
C ASP A 47 2.49 -7.64 14.19
N ASP A 48 1.37 -7.21 14.76
CA ASP A 48 0.05 -7.80 14.46
C ASP A 48 -0.34 -7.60 12.99
N MET A 49 -0.12 -6.39 12.45
CA MET A 49 -0.39 -6.09 11.04
C MET A 49 0.55 -6.86 10.11
N GLU A 50 1.82 -7.01 10.48
CA GLU A 50 2.80 -7.81 9.75
C GLU A 50 2.39 -9.28 9.76
N LEU A 51 2.04 -9.84 10.93
CA LEU A 51 1.59 -11.22 11.06
C LEU A 51 0.29 -11.48 10.29
N GLY A 52 -0.62 -10.52 10.28
CA GLY A 52 -1.85 -10.54 9.48
C GLY A 52 -1.55 -10.61 7.98
N CYS A 53 -0.71 -9.70 7.48
CA CYS A 53 -0.30 -9.65 6.07
C CYS A 53 0.55 -10.85 5.63
N SER A 54 1.40 -11.38 6.52
CA SER A 54 2.35 -12.45 6.23
C SER A 54 1.66 -13.77 5.86
N LYS A 55 0.40 -13.94 6.28
CA LYS A 55 -0.44 -15.09 5.89
C LYS A 55 -0.87 -15.05 4.43
N HIS A 56 -0.86 -13.88 3.79
CA HIS A 56 -1.36 -13.67 2.43
C HIS A 56 -0.24 -13.47 1.41
N GLY A 57 0.96 -13.14 1.85
CA GLY A 57 2.11 -13.01 0.99
C GLY A 57 3.39 -12.63 1.73
N ARG A 58 4.49 -12.54 0.99
CA ARG A 58 5.78 -12.18 1.56
C ARG A 58 5.86 -10.67 1.80
N ILE A 59 6.06 -10.27 3.05
CA ILE A 59 6.30 -8.88 3.41
C ILE A 59 7.75 -8.53 3.09
N LEU A 60 7.93 -7.44 2.36
CA LEU A 60 9.22 -6.85 2.04
C LEU A 60 9.62 -5.78 3.05
N SER A 61 8.66 -4.99 3.52
CA SER A 61 8.87 -3.92 4.48
C SER A 61 7.56 -3.55 5.17
N SER A 62 7.64 -3.14 6.43
CA SER A 62 6.53 -2.66 7.24
C SER A 62 6.97 -1.37 7.94
N TYR A 63 6.06 -0.39 8.04
CA TYR A 63 6.36 0.91 8.65
C TYR A 63 5.11 1.51 9.27
N ILE A 64 5.19 1.94 10.53
CA ILE A 64 4.12 2.69 11.21
C ILE A 64 4.57 4.14 11.37
N VAL A 65 3.68 5.07 11.00
CA VAL A 65 3.93 6.51 11.14
C VAL A 65 3.81 6.87 12.61
N ARG A 66 4.92 7.30 13.19
CA ARG A 66 4.96 7.78 14.57
C ARG A 66 4.67 9.28 14.62
N PRO A 67 4.25 9.83 15.77
CA PRO A 67 4.08 11.27 15.93
C PRO A 67 5.36 12.07 15.64
N LYS A 68 6.53 11.46 15.89
CA LYS A 68 7.85 12.04 15.58
C LYS A 68 8.13 12.11 14.07
N ASP A 69 7.50 11.23 13.29
CA ASP A 69 7.62 11.14 11.83
C ASP A 69 6.47 11.87 11.11
N ALA A 70 5.60 12.54 11.89
CA ALA A 70 4.51 13.35 11.35
C ALA A 70 5.07 14.41 10.40
N GLY A 71 4.62 14.36 9.13
CA GLY A 71 5.10 15.24 8.07
C GLY A 71 6.25 14.70 7.22
N MET A 72 6.85 13.54 7.53
CA MET A 72 7.77 12.85 6.61
C MET A 72 7.04 12.30 5.39
N VAL A 73 5.80 11.83 5.58
CA VAL A 73 4.95 11.32 4.51
C VAL A 73 3.77 12.28 4.32
N VAL A 74 3.69 12.89 3.14
CA VAL A 74 2.62 13.86 2.82
C VAL A 74 1.27 13.13 2.86
N GLY A 75 0.39 13.58 3.75
CA GLY A 75 -0.95 13.02 3.91
C GLY A 75 -1.03 11.71 4.68
N ALA A 76 0.03 11.30 5.39
CA ALA A 76 -0.05 10.26 6.40
C ALA A 76 -0.18 10.88 7.80
N GLU A 77 -1.02 10.25 8.63
CA GLU A 77 -1.25 10.67 10.02
C GLU A 77 -0.52 9.72 10.98
N PRO A 78 -0.13 10.19 12.17
CA PRO A 78 0.37 9.29 13.22
C PRO A 78 -0.62 8.15 13.47
N GLY A 79 -0.11 6.92 13.52
CA GLY A 79 -0.92 5.70 13.62
C GLY A 79 -1.27 5.05 12.28
N ASP A 80 -0.91 5.66 11.14
CA ASP A 80 -1.01 5.00 9.85
C ASP A 80 0.07 3.93 9.68
N VAL A 81 -0.31 2.75 9.20
CA VAL A 81 0.60 1.63 8.92
C VAL A 81 0.72 1.41 7.42
N PHE A 82 1.95 1.22 6.96
CA PHE A 82 2.32 0.92 5.59
C PHE A 82 2.97 -0.46 5.54
N ILE A 83 2.43 -1.35 4.71
CA ILE A 83 2.98 -2.70 4.51
C ILE A 83 3.24 -2.90 3.04
N GLN A 84 4.50 -3.15 2.70
CA GLN A 84 4.94 -3.51 1.37
C GLN A 84 5.05 -5.02 1.24
N LEU A 85 4.30 -5.58 0.29
CA LEU A 85 4.33 -6.98 -0.09
C LEU A 85 5.14 -7.21 -1.37
N GLY A 86 5.47 -8.47 -1.65
CA GLY A 86 6.27 -8.88 -2.80
C GLY A 86 5.61 -8.55 -4.14
N THR A 87 4.28 -8.72 -4.21
CA THR A 87 3.50 -8.56 -5.42
C THR A 87 2.17 -7.86 -5.14
N VAL A 88 1.61 -7.24 -6.18
CA VAL A 88 0.29 -6.59 -6.11
C VAL A 88 -0.81 -7.60 -5.81
N GLY A 89 -0.70 -8.83 -6.30
CA GLY A 89 -1.68 -9.89 -6.05
C GLY A 89 -1.74 -10.26 -4.57
N GLU A 90 -0.57 -10.38 -3.92
CA GLU A 90 -0.47 -10.59 -2.46
C GLU A 90 -1.03 -9.39 -1.69
N ALA A 91 -0.74 -8.17 -2.14
CA ALA A 91 -1.27 -6.96 -1.51
C ALA A 91 -2.80 -6.87 -1.60
N GLN A 92 -3.36 -7.17 -2.76
CA GLN A 92 -4.81 -7.20 -2.95
C GLN A 92 -5.44 -8.29 -2.07
N ALA A 93 -4.86 -9.50 -2.04
CA ALA A 93 -5.36 -10.58 -1.20
C ALA A 93 -5.32 -10.22 0.29
N ALA A 94 -4.25 -9.57 0.76
CA ALA A 94 -4.15 -9.10 2.13
C ALA A 94 -5.21 -8.02 2.43
N VAL A 95 -5.43 -7.05 1.55
CA VAL A 95 -6.51 -6.05 1.72
C VAL A 95 -7.88 -6.69 1.76
N ASP A 96 -8.20 -7.63 0.87
CA ASP A 96 -9.49 -8.32 0.85
C ASP A 96 -9.76 -9.11 2.15
N ASN A 97 -8.70 -9.59 2.82
CA ASN A 97 -8.83 -10.34 4.08
C ASN A 97 -8.72 -9.48 5.34
N MET A 98 -8.02 -8.34 5.28
CA MET A 98 -7.84 -7.40 6.40
C MET A 98 -8.86 -6.27 6.41
N ALA A 99 -9.47 -5.92 5.27
CA ALA A 99 -10.50 -4.90 5.22
C ALA A 99 -11.60 -5.30 6.23
N PRO A 100 -12.01 -4.36 7.10
CA PRO A 100 -12.93 -4.68 8.18
C PRO A 100 -14.17 -5.35 7.57
N ARG A 101 -14.56 -6.49 8.15
CA ARG A 101 -15.88 -7.08 7.92
C ARG A 101 -16.89 -5.96 8.16
N LYS A 102 -17.40 -5.37 7.08
CA LYS A 102 -18.49 -4.40 7.11
C LYS A 102 -19.66 -5.10 7.81
N TYR A 103 -19.93 -4.69 9.04
CA TYR A 103 -21.24 -4.87 9.68
C TYR A 103 -21.87 -3.49 9.78
#